data_AF-A0A3C0ZHH6-F1
#
_entry.id   AF-A0A3C0ZHH6-F1
#
_cell.length_a   1.000
_cell.length_b   1.000
_cell.length_c   1.000
_cell.angle_alpha   90.00
_cell.angle_beta   90.00
_cell.angle_gamma   90.00
#
_symmetry.space_group_name_H-M   'P 1'
#
loop_
_entity.id
_entity.type
_entity.pdbx_description
1 polymer ?
#
loop_
_entity_poly.entity_id
_entity_poly.type
_entity_poly.pdbx_seq_one_letter_code
_entity_poly.pdbx_strand_id
1 'polypeptide(L)'
;MQQVVVNLLVNAADAIEDRGGTVMISSSLLVLSPHGIVHIKSARCPRGHDLIYGDFKIEGMASIRLKARCDGANGFILLDPIYGRNRHHFEFEAPEGKPLEVVCPECGTSLMVERGKCELCGSVTFSFDVPPQGTYEACIRRECGWQRWDAVESAGKKEYVELSVADTGVGIAKEDLPRIFEPFFTTKGQKGTGLGLAVIWGIIDNHNGTISLESEMGKGSTFRIRLPLRP
;
A
#
# COMPACT_ATOMS: atom_id res chain seq x y z
N MET A 1 -11.01 15.46 -7.46
CA MET A 1 -9.62 15.88 -7.75
C MET A 1 -9.26 17.31 -7.37
N GLN A 2 -10.11 18.33 -7.57
CA GLN A 2 -9.80 19.71 -7.17
C GLN A 2 -9.35 19.83 -5.70
N GLN A 3 -10.09 19.21 -4.77
CA GLN A 3 -9.75 19.19 -3.34
C GLN A 3 -8.34 18.63 -3.06
N VAL A 4 -7.93 17.61 -3.82
CA VAL A 4 -6.61 16.99 -3.65
C VAL A 4 -5.50 17.98 -3.96
N VAL A 5 -5.63 18.68 -5.10
CA VAL A 5 -4.65 19.68 -5.52
C VAL A 5 -4.60 20.84 -4.53
N VAL A 6 -5.75 21.39 -4.15
CA VAL A 6 -5.82 22.51 -3.19
C VAL A 6 -5.18 22.14 -1.86
N ASN A 7 -5.51 20.97 -1.30
CA ASN A 7 -4.94 20.55 -0.02
C ASN A 7 -3.42 20.37 -0.09
N LEU A 8 -2.88 19.79 -1.17
CA LEU A 8 -1.43 19.66 -1.33
C LEU A 8 -0.74 21.01 -1.46
N LEU A 9 -1.35 21.97 -2.17
CA LEU A 9 -0.80 23.32 -2.29
C LEU A 9 -0.81 24.08 -0.96
N VAL A 10 -1.89 23.97 -0.18
CA VAL A 10 -1.95 24.55 1.16
C VAL A 10 -0.89 23.92 2.07
N ASN A 11 -0.74 22.59 2.03
CA ASN A 11 0.29 21.90 2.81
C ASN A 11 1.71 22.35 2.44
N ALA A 12 1.99 22.48 1.14
CA ALA A 12 3.27 22.96 0.62
C ALA A 12 3.53 24.43 1.02
N ALA A 13 2.51 25.30 0.92
CA ALA A 13 2.59 26.71 1.32
C ALA A 13 2.83 26.87 2.82
N ASP A 14 2.18 26.05 3.66
CA ASP A 14 2.44 26.05 5.10
C ASP A 14 3.87 25.56 5.43
N ALA A 15 4.41 24.64 4.63
CA ALA A 15 5.72 24.03 4.89
C ALA A 15 6.89 24.99 4.64
N ILE A 16 6.72 25.97 3.74
CA ILE A 16 7.75 26.98 3.45
C ILE A 16 7.81 28.11 4.51
N GLU A 17 6.83 28.17 5.42
CA GLU A 17 6.75 29.15 6.52
C GLU A 17 7.02 30.60 6.06
N ASP A 18 7.46 31.48 6.97
CA ASP A 18 7.81 32.88 6.68
C ASP A 18 9.22 33.03 6.06
N ARG A 19 9.94 31.92 5.84
CA ARG A 19 11.35 31.93 5.41
C ARG A 19 11.53 32.19 3.92
N GLY A 20 10.43 32.18 3.17
CA GLY A 20 10.44 32.14 1.71
C GLY A 20 10.82 30.74 1.20
N GLY A 21 10.27 30.36 0.06
CA GLY A 21 10.50 29.04 -0.53
C GLY A 21 9.84 28.92 -1.88
N THR A 22 9.99 27.76 -2.51
CA THR A 22 9.37 27.46 -3.80
C THR A 22 8.42 26.28 -3.64
N VAL A 23 7.22 26.43 -4.22
CA VAL A 23 6.30 25.31 -4.48
C VAL A 23 6.32 25.05 -5.98
N MET A 24 6.77 23.86 -6.37
CA MET A 24 6.81 23.41 -7.76
C MET A 24 5.66 22.45 -8.01
N ILE A 25 4.91 22.71 -9.09
CA ILE A 25 3.86 21.82 -9.57
C ILE A 25 4.27 21.35 -10.95
N SER A 26 4.25 20.04 -11.17
CA SER A 26 4.49 19.47 -12.49
C SER A 26 3.52 18.33 -12.76
N SER A 27 3.20 18.10 -14.02
CA SER A 27 2.44 16.94 -14.44
C SER A 27 3.14 16.24 -15.60
N SER A 28 2.95 14.92 -15.67
CA SER A 28 3.48 14.11 -16.75
C SER A 28 2.56 12.94 -17.07
N LEU A 29 2.71 12.40 -18.27
CA LEU A 29 2.10 11.15 -18.68
C LEU A 29 3.12 10.02 -18.48
N LEU A 30 2.72 9.00 -17.76
CA LEU A 30 3.53 7.84 -17.45
C LEU A 30 2.89 6.56 -17.99
N VAL A 31 3.71 5.60 -18.38
CA VAL A 31 3.27 4.24 -18.69
C VAL A 31 3.90 3.31 -17.66
N LEU A 32 3.10 2.81 -16.72
CA LEU A 32 3.58 2.10 -15.54
C LEU A 32 3.21 0.63 -15.58
N SER A 33 4.12 -0.20 -15.04
CA SER A 33 3.81 -1.59 -14.68
C SER A 33 2.75 -1.62 -13.58
N PRO A 34 1.88 -2.64 -13.53
CA PRO A 34 0.95 -2.80 -12.42
C PRO A 34 1.67 -3.05 -11.08
N HIS A 35 2.89 -3.60 -11.12
CA HIS A 35 3.70 -3.84 -9.93
C HIS A 35 4.09 -2.51 -9.26
N GLY A 36 3.85 -2.43 -7.95
CA GLY A 36 4.07 -1.26 -7.11
C GLY A 36 2.97 -0.20 -7.23
N ILE A 37 1.92 -0.42 -8.02
CA ILE A 37 0.89 0.58 -8.32
C ILE A 37 -0.53 0.06 -8.03
N VAL A 38 -0.84 -1.18 -8.41
CA VAL A 38 -2.22 -1.69 -8.27
C VAL A 38 -2.53 -2.03 -6.82
N HIS A 39 -3.57 -1.40 -6.27
CA HIS A 39 -4.08 -1.64 -4.92
C HIS A 39 -5.11 -2.77 -4.90
N ILE A 40 -4.88 -3.79 -4.07
CA ILE A 40 -5.82 -4.88 -3.75
C ILE A 40 -6.84 -4.35 -2.74
N LYS A 41 -8.02 -3.94 -3.22
CA LYS A 41 -9.09 -3.35 -2.38
C LYS A 41 -10.04 -4.36 -1.75
N SER A 42 -9.97 -5.61 -2.19
CA SER A 42 -10.87 -6.69 -1.78
C SER A 42 -10.04 -7.95 -1.74
N ALA A 43 -10.14 -8.72 -0.67
CA ALA A 43 -9.45 -9.99 -0.54
C ALA A 43 -10.37 -10.93 0.23
N ARG A 44 -10.63 -12.12 -0.30
CA ARG A 44 -11.53 -13.09 0.32
C ARG A 44 -10.90 -14.47 0.36
N CYS A 45 -11.14 -15.17 1.45
CA CYS A 45 -10.83 -16.60 1.49
C CYS A 45 -11.81 -17.41 0.60
N PRO A 46 -11.52 -18.69 0.31
CA PRO A 46 -12.42 -19.56 -0.47
C PRO A 46 -13.83 -19.73 0.11
N ARG A 47 -14.03 -19.43 1.41
CA ARG A 47 -15.36 -19.44 2.06
C ARG A 47 -16.04 -18.06 2.07
N GLY A 48 -15.44 -17.05 1.43
CA GLY A 48 -16.02 -15.71 1.27
C GLY A 48 -15.78 -14.71 2.42
N HIS A 49 -15.08 -15.08 3.50
CA HIS A 49 -14.71 -14.14 4.55
C HIS A 49 -13.72 -13.10 4.02
N ASP A 50 -13.94 -11.84 4.39
CA ASP A 50 -13.07 -10.72 4.07
C ASP A 50 -11.72 -10.86 4.79
N LEU A 51 -10.65 -10.63 4.04
CA LEU A 51 -9.26 -10.67 4.52
C LEU A 51 -8.68 -9.25 4.62
N ILE A 52 -9.38 -8.22 4.16
CA ILE A 52 -8.98 -6.82 4.36
C ILE A 52 -9.05 -6.49 5.85
N TYR A 53 -7.97 -5.91 6.37
CA TYR A 53 -7.78 -5.61 7.77
C TYR A 53 -7.45 -4.14 7.98
N GLY A 54 -8.44 -3.38 8.45
CA GLY A 54 -8.37 -1.92 8.59
C GLY A 54 -7.57 -1.41 9.79
N ASP A 55 -7.40 -2.22 10.84
CA ASP A 55 -6.74 -1.79 12.08
C ASP A 55 -5.23 -1.66 11.92
N PHE A 56 -4.63 -2.40 10.97
CA PHE A 56 -3.23 -2.26 10.61
C PHE A 56 -3.09 -1.76 9.19
N LYS A 57 -2.44 -0.60 9.04
CA LYS A 57 -2.26 0.07 7.76
C LYS A 57 -0.81 0.10 7.34
N ILE A 58 -0.54 -0.18 6.08
CA ILE A 58 0.77 -0.03 5.45
C ILE A 58 0.68 1.21 4.56
N GLU A 59 1.38 2.28 4.94
CA GLU A 59 1.28 3.60 4.29
C GLU A 59 -0.17 4.10 4.12
N GLY A 60 -0.98 3.96 5.17
CA GLY A 60 -2.38 4.39 5.18
C GLY A 60 -3.38 3.43 4.52
N MET A 61 -2.91 2.40 3.81
CA MET A 61 -3.77 1.38 3.17
C MET A 61 -4.04 0.22 4.13
N ALA A 62 -5.29 -0.23 4.20
CA ALA A 62 -5.65 -1.42 4.98
C ALA A 62 -4.88 -2.64 4.49
N SER A 63 -4.22 -3.35 5.41
CA SER A 63 -3.45 -4.56 5.08
C SER A 63 -4.38 -5.74 4.76
N ILE A 64 -3.82 -6.82 4.22
CA ILE A 64 -4.54 -8.09 4.08
C ILE A 64 -4.04 -9.03 5.19
N ARG A 65 -4.92 -9.42 6.12
CA ARG A 65 -4.56 -10.23 7.29
C ARG A 65 -4.79 -11.71 7.03
N LEU A 66 -3.70 -12.46 7.07
CA LEU A 66 -3.70 -13.92 7.02
C LEU A 66 -3.21 -14.51 8.34
N LYS A 67 -3.60 -15.74 8.65
CA LYS A 67 -3.09 -16.45 9.83
C LYS A 67 -2.05 -17.48 9.41
N ALA A 68 -0.89 -17.41 10.04
CA ALA A 68 0.19 -18.36 9.91
C ALA A 68 0.13 -19.40 11.04
N ARG A 69 0.35 -20.67 10.70
CA ARG A 69 0.46 -21.79 11.66
C ARG A 69 1.73 -22.58 11.36
N CYS A 70 2.53 -22.84 12.40
CA CYS A 70 3.75 -23.62 12.27
C CYS A 70 4.06 -24.33 13.59
N ASP A 71 3.96 -25.66 13.61
CA ASP A 71 4.36 -26.52 14.74
C ASP A 71 3.90 -26.02 16.14
N GLY A 72 2.60 -25.73 16.27
CA GLY A 72 1.99 -25.22 17.51
C GLY A 72 2.12 -23.70 17.72
N ALA A 73 3.06 -23.04 17.06
CA ALA A 73 3.13 -21.58 17.00
C ALA A 73 2.12 -21.02 15.99
N ASN A 74 1.54 -19.87 16.31
CA ASN A 74 0.60 -19.17 15.45
C ASN A 74 0.86 -17.67 15.51
N GLY A 75 0.56 -16.97 14.42
CA GLY A 75 0.55 -15.51 14.37
C GLY A 75 -0.07 -15.00 13.09
N PHE A 76 0.07 -13.70 12.84
CA PHE A 76 -0.50 -13.07 11.66
C PHE A 76 0.56 -12.64 10.66
N ILE A 77 0.17 -12.70 9.39
CA ILE A 77 0.88 -12.09 8.27
C ILE A 77 -0.01 -10.95 7.79
N LEU A 78 0.50 -9.73 7.81
CA LEU A 78 -0.18 -8.53 7.33
C LEU A 78 0.46 -8.14 6.01
N LEU A 79 -0.17 -8.55 4.91
CA LEU A 79 0.38 -8.30 3.59
C LEU A 79 0.17 -6.84 3.19
N ASP A 80 1.23 -6.23 2.63
CA ASP A 80 1.14 -5.05 1.77
C ASP A 80 0.04 -5.22 0.71
N PRO A 81 -0.96 -4.33 0.68
CA PRO A 81 -2.07 -4.41 -0.27
C PRO A 81 -1.70 -3.87 -1.65
N ILE A 82 -0.48 -3.36 -1.87
CA ILE A 82 0.01 -3.00 -3.20
C ILE A 82 0.68 -4.20 -3.87
N TYR A 83 0.13 -4.61 -5.01
CA TYR A 83 0.66 -5.71 -5.82
C TYR A 83 2.13 -5.48 -6.18
N GLY A 84 3.01 -6.44 -5.88
CA GLY A 84 4.44 -6.42 -6.20
C GLY A 84 5.34 -5.64 -5.22
N ARG A 85 4.80 -4.93 -4.22
CA ARG A 85 5.59 -4.07 -3.33
C ARG A 85 6.24 -4.80 -2.15
N ASN A 86 5.66 -5.93 -1.72
CA ASN A 86 6.24 -6.88 -0.77
C ASN A 86 6.62 -6.31 0.62
N ARG A 87 6.07 -5.18 1.08
CA ARG A 87 6.35 -4.64 2.43
C ARG A 87 5.48 -5.29 3.51
N HIS A 88 5.43 -6.62 3.50
CA HIS A 88 4.62 -7.40 4.43
C HIS A 88 5.15 -7.28 5.87
N HIS A 89 4.26 -7.26 6.85
CA HIS A 89 4.58 -7.30 8.27
C HIS A 89 4.24 -8.69 8.85
N PHE A 90 5.16 -9.26 9.61
CA PHE A 90 5.02 -10.61 10.18
C PHE A 90 5.02 -10.51 11.69
N GLU A 91 3.90 -10.85 12.32
CA GLU A 91 3.74 -10.80 13.80
C GLU A 91 4.20 -12.10 14.48
N PHE A 92 5.03 -12.89 13.81
CA PHE A 92 5.57 -14.13 14.35
C PHE A 92 6.93 -14.46 13.73
N GLU A 93 7.69 -15.30 14.40
CA GLU A 93 8.89 -15.92 13.85
C GLU A 93 8.59 -17.39 13.56
N ALA A 94 8.81 -17.81 12.32
CA ALA A 94 8.62 -19.21 11.93
C ALA A 94 9.84 -20.02 12.41
N PRO A 95 9.65 -21.12 13.16
CA PRO A 95 10.73 -22.05 13.46
C PRO A 95 11.45 -22.51 12.18
N GLU A 96 12.79 -22.51 12.19
CA GLU A 96 13.58 -22.93 11.04
C GLU A 96 13.27 -24.36 10.61
N GLY A 97 13.17 -24.58 9.29
CA GLY A 97 12.97 -25.89 8.68
C GLY A 97 11.58 -26.52 8.89
N LYS A 98 10.63 -25.81 9.52
CA LYS A 98 9.26 -26.30 9.72
C LYS A 98 8.32 -25.76 8.63
N PRO A 99 7.34 -26.57 8.19
CA PRO A 99 6.40 -26.16 7.16
C PRO A 99 5.44 -25.10 7.75
N LEU A 100 5.41 -23.94 7.10
CA LEU A 100 4.46 -22.89 7.41
C LEU A 100 3.15 -23.17 6.66
N GLU A 101 2.03 -23.10 7.36
CA GLU A 101 0.69 -23.15 6.77
C GLU A 101 0.06 -21.75 6.87
N VAL A 102 -0.56 -21.30 5.77
CA VAL A 102 -1.31 -20.05 5.72
C VAL A 102 -2.80 -20.37 5.62
N VAL A 103 -3.60 -19.80 6.52
CA VAL A 103 -5.04 -20.05 6.63
C VAL A 103 -5.82 -18.74 6.79
N CYS A 104 -7.12 -18.81 6.50
CA CYS A 104 -8.04 -17.72 6.82
C CYS A 104 -8.11 -17.51 8.35
N PRO A 105 -7.98 -16.27 8.85
CA PRO A 105 -8.06 -15.99 10.29
C PRO A 105 -9.44 -16.27 10.88
N GLU A 106 -10.51 -16.13 10.10
CA GLU A 106 -11.90 -16.26 10.55
C GLU A 106 -12.38 -17.72 10.60
N CYS A 107 -12.26 -18.45 9.48
CA CYS A 107 -12.82 -19.80 9.38
C CYS A 107 -11.77 -20.92 9.42
N GLY A 108 -10.48 -20.57 9.40
CA GLY A 108 -9.38 -21.54 9.42
C GLY A 108 -9.21 -22.37 8.14
N THR A 109 -9.94 -22.06 7.06
CA THR A 109 -9.75 -22.74 5.77
C THR A 109 -8.33 -22.49 5.25
N SER A 110 -7.70 -23.52 4.69
CA SER A 110 -6.37 -23.38 4.10
C SER A 110 -6.39 -22.42 2.91
N LEU A 111 -5.38 -21.57 2.82
CA LEU A 111 -5.11 -20.69 1.69
C LEU A 111 -3.96 -21.22 0.83
N MET A 112 -3.39 -22.37 1.20
CA MET A 112 -2.29 -22.98 0.46
C MET A 112 -2.77 -23.48 -0.91
N VAL A 113 -1.96 -23.27 -1.94
CA VAL A 113 -2.27 -23.76 -3.30
C VAL A 113 -1.84 -25.23 -3.40
N GLU A 114 -2.77 -26.11 -3.75
CA GLU A 114 -2.47 -27.52 -3.94
C GLU A 114 -1.47 -27.70 -5.10
N ARG A 115 -0.28 -28.26 -4.80
CA ARG A 115 0.84 -28.41 -5.74
C ARG A 115 1.35 -27.08 -6.35
N GLY A 116 0.96 -25.93 -5.80
CA GLY A 116 1.48 -24.63 -6.20
C GLY A 116 2.96 -24.52 -5.88
N LYS A 117 3.76 -24.09 -6.86
CA LYS A 117 5.19 -23.87 -6.71
C LYS A 117 5.54 -22.48 -7.18
N CYS A 118 6.22 -21.74 -6.31
CA CYS A 118 6.77 -20.44 -6.63
C CYS A 118 7.78 -20.58 -7.77
N GLU A 119 7.62 -19.77 -8.80
CA GLU A 119 8.45 -19.82 -10.00
C GLU A 119 9.86 -19.25 -9.78
N LEU A 120 10.07 -18.48 -8.69
CA LEU A 120 11.40 -17.96 -8.34
C LEU A 120 12.23 -18.90 -7.47
N CYS A 121 11.65 -19.54 -6.45
CA CYS A 121 12.40 -20.33 -5.48
C CYS A 121 11.92 -21.77 -5.29
N GLY A 122 10.85 -22.18 -5.98
CA GLY A 122 10.30 -23.53 -5.90
C GLY A 122 9.53 -23.85 -4.60
N SER A 123 9.45 -22.89 -3.67
CA SER A 123 8.68 -23.04 -2.42
C SER A 123 7.18 -23.12 -2.69
N VAL A 124 6.42 -23.59 -1.71
CA VAL A 124 4.96 -23.59 -1.77
C VAL A 124 4.38 -22.17 -1.79
N THR A 125 3.16 -22.05 -2.32
CA THR A 125 2.45 -20.79 -2.50
C THR A 125 1.11 -20.81 -1.77
N PHE A 126 0.56 -19.62 -1.54
CA PHE A 126 -0.79 -19.43 -1.03
C PHE A 126 -1.56 -18.48 -1.95
N SER A 127 -2.89 -18.57 -1.93
CA SER A 127 -3.76 -17.74 -2.74
C SER A 127 -5.01 -17.29 -2.01
N PHE A 128 -5.60 -16.20 -2.49
CA PHE A 128 -6.93 -15.75 -2.10
C PHE A 128 -7.64 -15.08 -3.27
N ASP A 129 -8.95 -14.96 -3.16
CA ASP A 129 -9.77 -14.33 -4.20
C ASP A 129 -9.73 -12.82 -4.04
N VAL A 130 -9.63 -12.10 -5.16
CA VAL A 130 -9.72 -10.64 -5.27
C VAL A 130 -10.89 -10.31 -6.21
N PRO A 131 -12.15 -10.36 -5.75
CA PRO A 131 -13.29 -10.10 -6.63
C PRO A 131 -13.39 -8.61 -7.01
N PRO A 132 -13.75 -8.30 -8.28
CA PRO A 132 -14.04 -9.21 -9.39
C PRO A 132 -12.80 -9.67 -10.20
N GLN A 133 -11.60 -9.26 -9.84
CA GLN A 133 -10.36 -9.43 -10.59
C GLN A 133 -9.67 -10.81 -10.43
N GLY A 134 -10.40 -11.87 -10.06
CA GLY A 134 -9.87 -13.24 -10.02
C GLY A 134 -9.06 -13.56 -8.76
N THR A 135 -7.93 -14.26 -8.90
CA THR A 135 -7.16 -14.83 -7.78
C THR A 135 -5.76 -14.21 -7.71
N TYR A 136 -5.35 -13.82 -6.51
CA TYR A 136 -3.96 -13.44 -6.20
C TYR A 136 -3.24 -14.64 -5.59
N GLU A 137 -2.00 -14.88 -6.00
CA GLU A 137 -1.13 -15.93 -5.49
C GLU A 137 0.24 -15.35 -5.10
N ALA A 138 0.84 -15.85 -4.03
CA ALA A 138 2.17 -15.43 -3.60
C ALA A 138 2.98 -16.55 -2.95
N CYS A 139 4.30 -16.33 -2.92
CA CYS A 139 5.22 -17.24 -2.26
C CYS A 139 5.10 -17.14 -0.73
N ILE A 140 5.22 -18.28 -0.04
CA ILE A 140 5.24 -18.31 1.42
C ILE A 140 6.57 -17.82 2.03
N ARG A 141 7.66 -17.83 1.26
CA ARG A 141 9.00 -17.49 1.76
C ARG A 141 9.10 -15.97 1.89
N ARG A 142 9.37 -15.50 3.12
CA ARG A 142 9.41 -14.07 3.47
C ARG A 142 10.34 -13.22 2.58
N GLU A 143 11.49 -13.79 2.23
CA GLU A 143 12.50 -13.12 1.39
C GLU A 143 12.20 -13.22 -0.12
N CYS A 144 11.20 -14.00 -0.51
CA CYS A 144 10.82 -14.20 -1.91
C CYS A 144 9.68 -13.25 -2.27
N GLY A 145 9.97 -12.29 -3.16
CA GLY A 145 8.96 -11.34 -3.64
C GLY A 145 8.06 -11.85 -4.76
N TRP A 146 8.01 -13.16 -5.03
CA TRP A 146 7.19 -13.71 -6.11
C TRP A 146 5.71 -13.61 -5.76
N GLN A 147 4.96 -13.01 -6.67
CA GLN A 147 3.52 -12.87 -6.64
C GLN A 147 3.01 -13.09 -8.07
N ARG A 148 1.75 -13.51 -8.19
CA ARG A 148 1.06 -13.67 -9.47
C ARG A 148 -0.38 -13.24 -9.33
N TRP A 149 -0.86 -12.48 -10.31
CA TRP A 149 -2.24 -12.06 -10.40
C TRP A 149 -2.63 -11.90 -11.87
N ASP A 150 -3.06 -12.99 -12.49
CA ASP A 150 -3.20 -13.11 -13.95
C ASP A 150 -4.06 -12.01 -14.58
N ALA A 151 -5.16 -11.61 -13.93
CA ALA A 151 -6.03 -10.54 -14.43
C ALA A 151 -5.32 -9.18 -14.52
N VAL A 152 -4.41 -8.91 -13.59
CA VAL A 152 -3.64 -7.65 -13.54
C VAL A 152 -2.43 -7.73 -14.46
N GLU A 153 -1.77 -8.88 -14.52
CA GLU A 153 -0.61 -9.08 -15.39
C GLU A 153 -0.98 -9.08 -16.88
N SER A 154 -2.09 -9.74 -17.24
CA SER A 154 -2.62 -9.76 -18.60
C SER A 154 -3.08 -8.37 -19.08
N ALA A 155 -3.56 -7.52 -18.19
CA ALA A 155 -3.87 -6.13 -18.51
C ALA A 155 -2.62 -5.30 -18.86
N GLY A 156 -1.43 -5.74 -18.44
CA GLY A 156 -0.16 -5.15 -18.79
C GLY A 156 0.06 -3.74 -18.25
N LYS A 157 0.92 -2.98 -18.93
CA LYS A 157 1.23 -1.59 -18.55
C LYS A 157 0.03 -0.69 -18.82
N LYS A 158 -0.24 0.25 -17.90
CA LYS A 158 -1.30 1.24 -18.03
C LYS A 158 -0.75 2.66 -18.07
N GLU A 159 -1.50 3.54 -18.73
CA GLU A 159 -1.20 4.97 -18.78
C GLU A 159 -1.74 5.67 -17.54
N TYR A 160 -0.93 6.54 -16.95
CA TYR A 160 -1.25 7.34 -15.78
C TYR A 160 -0.92 8.81 -16.04
N VAL A 161 -1.71 9.70 -15.46
CA VAL A 161 -1.30 11.09 -15.22
C VAL A 161 -0.64 11.13 -13.85
N GLU A 162 0.62 11.56 -13.80
CA GLU A 162 1.27 11.92 -12.54
C GLU A 162 1.17 13.42 -12.32
N LEU A 163 0.74 13.83 -11.13
CA LEU A 163 0.84 15.19 -10.62
C LEU A 163 1.83 15.18 -9.46
N SER A 164 2.87 16.00 -9.55
CA SER A 164 3.86 16.18 -8.49
C SER A 164 3.72 17.58 -7.90
N VAL A 165 3.62 17.66 -6.58
CA VAL A 165 3.68 18.90 -5.80
C VAL A 165 4.88 18.81 -4.87
N ALA A 166 5.89 19.65 -5.12
CA ALA A 166 7.12 19.71 -4.35
C ALA A 166 7.27 21.06 -3.65
N ASP A 167 7.62 21.05 -2.37
CA ASP A 167 7.99 22.24 -1.60
C ASP A 167 9.47 22.18 -1.20
N THR A 168 10.06 23.35 -0.98
CA THR A 168 11.41 23.50 -0.38
C THR A 168 11.30 23.84 1.12
N GLY A 169 10.25 23.38 1.78
CA GLY A 169 9.93 23.72 3.15
C GLY A 169 10.72 22.93 4.19
N VAL A 170 10.19 22.89 5.42
CA VAL A 170 10.83 22.24 6.56
C VAL A 170 10.98 20.71 6.44
N GLY A 171 10.24 20.08 5.52
CA GLY A 171 10.19 18.63 5.39
C GLY A 171 9.40 17.94 6.51
N ILE A 172 9.41 16.61 6.51
CA ILE A 172 8.69 15.75 7.46
C ILE A 172 9.69 14.80 8.12
N ALA A 173 9.59 14.63 9.45
CA ALA A 173 10.44 13.73 10.19
C ALA A 173 10.17 12.28 9.78
N LYS A 174 11.23 11.44 9.73
CA LYS A 174 11.11 10.05 9.27
C LYS A 174 10.15 9.24 10.13
N GLU A 175 10.12 9.53 11.43
CA GLU A 175 9.24 8.89 12.40
C GLU A 175 7.76 9.20 12.16
N ASP A 176 7.44 10.33 11.52
CA ASP A 176 6.08 10.77 11.24
C ASP A 176 5.53 10.24 9.92
N LEU A 177 6.40 9.91 8.95
CA LEU A 177 6.01 9.44 7.60
C LEU A 177 4.98 8.30 7.60
N PRO A 178 5.03 7.29 8.49
CA PRO A 178 4.01 6.23 8.51
C PRO A 178 2.62 6.74 8.90
N ARG A 179 2.54 7.87 9.64
CA ARG A 179 1.34 8.36 10.32
C ARG A 179 0.68 9.53 9.63
N ILE A 180 1.33 10.18 8.67
CA ILE A 180 0.82 11.41 8.01
C ILE A 180 -0.54 11.24 7.32
N PHE A 181 -0.91 10.02 6.95
CA PHE A 181 -2.22 9.70 6.33
C PHE A 181 -3.26 9.24 7.36
N GLU A 182 -2.89 9.11 8.64
CA GLU A 182 -3.83 8.80 9.71
C GLU A 182 -4.74 10.00 9.98
N PRO A 183 -6.06 9.78 10.11
CA PRO A 183 -6.98 10.84 10.52
C PRO A 183 -6.53 11.48 11.85
N PHE A 184 -6.61 12.81 11.92
CA PHE A 184 -6.27 13.62 13.09
C PHE A 184 -4.77 13.68 13.44
N PHE A 185 -3.90 12.98 12.71
CA PHE A 185 -2.46 13.15 12.88
C PHE A 185 -1.98 14.49 12.34
N THR A 186 -1.26 15.26 13.14
CA THR A 186 -0.72 16.57 12.77
C THR A 186 0.50 16.91 13.61
N THR A 187 1.53 17.45 12.97
CA THR A 187 2.70 18.05 13.63
C THR A 187 2.53 19.56 13.86
N LYS A 188 1.44 20.15 13.33
CA LYS A 188 1.16 21.60 13.35
C LYS A 188 0.34 22.05 14.58
N GLY A 189 0.08 21.18 15.54
CA GLY A 189 -0.71 21.47 16.74
C GLY A 189 -2.12 22.01 16.42
N GLN A 190 -2.57 23.05 17.14
CA GLN A 190 -3.90 23.65 16.96
C GLN A 190 -4.14 24.32 15.59
N LYS A 191 -3.08 24.53 14.79
CA LYS A 191 -3.20 25.13 13.45
C LYS A 191 -3.64 24.14 12.38
N GLY A 192 -3.66 22.84 12.66
CA GLY A 192 -4.02 21.80 11.69
C GLY A 192 -4.95 20.77 12.29
N THR A 193 -6.03 20.43 11.59
CA THR A 193 -7.00 19.39 12.02
C THR A 193 -6.49 17.97 11.85
N GLY A 194 -5.39 17.78 11.10
CA GLY A 194 -4.86 16.46 10.75
C GLY A 194 -5.75 15.64 9.80
N LEU A 195 -6.74 16.26 9.16
CA LEU A 195 -7.65 15.56 8.24
C LEU A 195 -7.26 15.70 6.77
N GLY A 196 -6.46 16.71 6.40
CA GLY A 196 -6.20 17.07 5.01
C GLY A 196 -5.61 15.91 4.17
N LEU A 197 -4.57 15.25 4.69
CA LEU A 197 -3.90 14.14 3.99
C LEU A 197 -4.73 12.85 4.00
N ALA A 198 -5.45 12.56 5.09
CA ALA A 198 -6.38 11.43 5.15
C ALA A 198 -7.51 11.56 4.11
N VAL A 199 -8.06 12.78 3.93
CA VAL A 199 -9.07 13.07 2.90
C VAL A 199 -8.48 12.97 1.50
N ILE A 200 -7.28 13.51 1.27
CA ILE A 200 -6.57 13.39 -0.02
C ILE A 200 -6.43 11.91 -0.39
N TRP A 201 -5.96 11.08 0.55
CA TRP A 201 -5.76 9.66 0.33
C TRP A 201 -7.07 8.98 -0.08
N GLY A 202 -8.16 9.22 0.64
CA GLY A 202 -9.46 8.62 0.31
C GLY A 202 -9.99 9.04 -1.07
N ILE A 203 -9.77 10.29 -1.48
CA ILE A 203 -10.15 10.75 -2.82
C ILE A 203 -9.31 10.04 -3.89
N ILE A 204 -7.99 9.97 -3.71
CA ILE A 204 -7.08 9.34 -4.68
C ILE A 204 -7.39 7.85 -4.80
N ASP A 205 -7.57 7.15 -3.67
CA ASP A 205 -7.93 5.75 -3.67
C ASP A 205 -9.25 5.53 -4.41
N ASN A 206 -10.29 6.33 -4.14
CA ASN A 206 -11.59 6.23 -4.85
C ASN A 206 -11.48 6.43 -6.37
N HIS A 207 -10.40 7.03 -6.88
CA HIS A 207 -10.12 7.17 -8.31
C HIS A 207 -9.13 6.10 -8.84
N ASN A 208 -8.92 5.02 -8.09
CA ASN A 208 -7.94 3.96 -8.37
C ASN A 208 -6.52 4.51 -8.57
N GLY A 209 -6.23 5.64 -7.93
CA GLY A 209 -4.93 6.28 -7.96
C GLY A 209 -4.02 5.81 -6.86
N THR A 210 -2.79 6.31 -6.90
CA THR A 210 -1.80 6.15 -5.83
C THR A 210 -1.25 7.50 -5.42
N ILE A 211 -0.83 7.60 -4.16
CA ILE A 211 -0.09 8.74 -3.63
C ILE A 211 1.23 8.21 -3.04
N SER A 212 2.32 8.89 -3.35
CA SER A 212 3.63 8.63 -2.75
C SER A 212 4.24 9.93 -2.26
N LEU A 213 5.11 9.82 -1.26
CA LEU A 213 5.78 10.94 -0.64
C LEU A 213 7.28 10.64 -0.54
N GLU A 214 8.08 11.63 -0.92
CA GLU A 214 9.49 11.74 -0.56
C GLU A 214 9.66 13.01 0.26
N SER A 215 10.28 12.93 1.44
CA SER A 215 10.52 14.10 2.28
C SER A 215 11.80 13.95 3.07
N GLU A 216 12.51 15.05 3.25
CA GLU A 216 13.70 15.12 4.08
C GLU A 216 13.68 16.42 4.88
N MET A 217 13.96 16.31 6.19
CA MET A 217 14.04 17.45 7.09
C MET A 217 14.99 18.52 6.55
N GLY A 218 14.50 19.75 6.45
CA GLY A 218 15.24 20.92 5.96
C GLY A 218 15.43 20.99 4.44
N LYS A 219 14.96 20.00 3.66
CA LYS A 219 15.00 20.03 2.19
C LYS A 219 13.63 20.17 1.54
N GLY A 220 12.58 19.81 2.27
CA GLY A 220 11.19 19.90 1.82
C GLY A 220 10.59 18.53 1.50
N SER A 221 9.44 18.56 0.82
CA SER A 221 8.66 17.36 0.52
C SER A 221 8.21 17.33 -0.94
N THR A 222 8.00 16.13 -1.47
CA THR A 222 7.46 15.90 -2.81
C THR A 222 6.36 14.86 -2.73
N PHE A 223 5.12 15.28 -2.94
CA PHE A 223 3.97 14.39 -3.11
C PHE A 223 3.77 14.09 -4.60
N ARG A 224 3.70 12.81 -4.95
CA ARG A 224 3.34 12.37 -6.31
C ARG A 224 2.03 11.60 -6.28
N ILE A 225 1.07 12.08 -7.05
CA ILE A 225 -0.23 11.46 -7.25
C ILE A 225 -0.27 10.86 -8.64
N ARG A 226 -0.63 9.59 -8.77
CA ARG A 226 -0.81 8.94 -10.07
C ARG A 226 -2.26 8.52 -10.22
N LEU A 227 -2.90 8.95 -11.29
CA LEU A 227 -4.26 8.56 -11.62
C LEU A 227 -4.27 7.80 -12.95
N PRO A 228 -4.98 6.67 -13.05
CA PRO A 228 -5.12 5.97 -14.31
C PRO A 228 -5.86 6.86 -15.32
N LEU A 229 -5.37 6.91 -16.56
CA LEU A 229 -6.00 7.71 -17.62
C LEU A 229 -7.36 7.14 -18.08
N ARG A 230 -7.56 5.84 -17.88
CA ARG A 230 -8.79 5.12 -18.22
C ARG A 230 -9.24 4.32 -16.99
N PRO A 231 -10.54 4.38 -16.62
CA PRO A 231 -11.09 3.59 -15.53
C PRO A 231 -10.97 2.09 -15.76
#